data_AF-I7MKJ6-F1
#
_entry.id   AF-I7MKJ6-F1
#
_cell.length_a   1.000
_cell.length_b   1.000
_cell.length_c   1.000
_cell.angle_alpha   90.00
_cell.angle_beta   90.00
_cell.angle_gamma   90.00
#
_symmetry.space_group_name_H-M   'P 1'
#
loop_
_entity.id
_entity.type
_entity.pdbx_description
1 polymer ?
#
loop_
_entity_poly.entity_id
_entity_poly.type
_entity_poly.pdbx_seq_one_letter_code
_entity_poly.pdbx_strand_id
1 'polypeptide(L)'
;MNIPNLINEQRIHMKESINIIEQSFEQVNLQFKTYDMCFLSYLECLFVTDYLFSIYEADEIQKQTILENVKSMTLSKKYSAQVKRDDFKVYLANALSGLKKRENNIVIEDLLKYIDTQLIMEIERYWNDLKEQKDITFISKDESIQLIQDIIQKYRIDYSLVCELVENELEAIHKFVFFEDFISILLKIAKEHNFYKKKYIKRHKQDCGCQIF
;
A
#
# COMPACT_ATOMS: atom_id res chain seq x y z
N MET A 1 -17.30 26.83 -19.65
CA MET A 1 -16.19 26.14 -18.95
C MET A 1 -14.97 27.05 -19.01
N ASN A 2 -14.42 27.44 -17.86
CA ASN A 2 -13.34 28.42 -17.78
C ASN A 2 -11.97 27.74 -17.87
N ILE A 3 -11.27 27.94 -18.99
CA ILE A 3 -9.90 27.49 -19.28
C ILE A 3 -8.88 27.76 -18.14
N PRO A 4 -8.96 28.88 -17.38
CA PRO A 4 -8.05 29.14 -16.26
C PRO A 4 -8.13 28.11 -15.12
N ASN A 5 -9.31 27.52 -14.85
CA ASN A 5 -9.48 26.54 -13.78
C ASN A 5 -8.83 25.19 -14.14
N LEU A 6 -8.96 24.79 -15.41
CA LEU A 6 -8.38 23.54 -15.90
C LEU A 6 -6.83 23.55 -15.83
N ILE A 7 -6.22 24.69 -16.17
CA ILE A 7 -4.77 24.88 -16.09
C ILE A 7 -4.28 24.85 -14.63
N ASN A 8 -5.09 25.37 -13.71
CA ASN A 8 -4.74 25.41 -12.29
C ASN A 8 -4.87 24.02 -11.63
N GLU A 9 -5.92 23.27 -11.95
CA GLU A 9 -6.13 21.88 -11.49
C GLU A 9 -5.02 20.95 -12.00
N GLN A 10 -4.65 21.06 -13.27
CA GLN A 10 -3.54 20.28 -13.84
C GLN A 10 -2.20 20.59 -13.16
N ARG A 11 -1.93 21.86 -12.82
CA ARG A 11 -0.71 22.25 -12.08
C ARG A 11 -0.70 21.72 -10.65
N ILE A 12 -1.84 21.76 -9.96
CA ILE A 12 -1.97 21.22 -8.59
C ILE A 12 -1.71 19.72 -8.61
N HIS A 13 -2.37 18.98 -9.52
CA HIS A 13 -2.20 17.54 -9.64
C HIS A 13 -0.75 17.16 -9.94
N MET A 14 -0.09 17.88 -10.85
CA MET A 14 1.32 17.61 -11.17
C MET A 14 2.26 17.89 -9.98
N LYS A 15 2.01 18.94 -9.20
CA LYS A 15 2.78 19.24 -7.99
C LYS A 15 2.59 18.14 -6.93
N GLU A 16 1.37 17.65 -6.74
CA GLU A 16 1.09 16.55 -5.82
C GLU A 16 1.75 15.25 -6.25
N SER A 17 1.71 14.90 -7.54
CA SER A 17 2.39 13.71 -8.05
C SER A 17 3.89 13.77 -7.85
N ILE A 18 4.52 14.94 -8.06
CA ILE A 18 5.95 15.11 -7.78
C ILE A 18 6.24 14.89 -6.29
N ASN A 19 5.43 15.46 -5.39
CA ASN A 19 5.60 15.28 -3.96
C ASN A 19 5.47 13.81 -3.52
N ILE A 20 4.51 13.08 -4.08
CA ILE A 20 4.33 11.64 -3.79
C ILE A 20 5.51 10.82 -4.33
N ILE A 21 5.98 11.15 -5.53
CA ILE A 21 7.20 10.55 -6.08
C ILE A 21 8.37 10.80 -5.13
N GLU A 22 8.58 12.03 -4.66
CA GLU A 22 9.63 12.35 -3.68
C GLU A 22 9.50 11.54 -2.38
N GLN A 23 8.29 11.44 -1.81
CA GLN A 23 8.01 10.61 -0.63
C GLN A 23 8.38 9.14 -0.86
N SER A 24 8.09 8.59 -2.04
CA SER A 24 8.46 7.21 -2.38
C SER A 24 9.97 6.96 -2.33
N PHE A 25 10.78 7.96 -2.71
CA PHE A 25 12.24 7.87 -2.60
C PHE A 25 12.73 7.97 -1.16
N GLU A 26 12.05 8.74 -0.31
CA GLU A 26 12.34 8.73 1.13
C GLU A 26 12.09 7.34 1.73
N GLN A 27 11.00 6.68 1.32
CA GLN A 27 10.71 5.30 1.72
C GLN A 27 11.78 4.31 1.26
N VAL A 28 12.32 4.46 0.03
CA VAL A 28 13.48 3.66 -0.43
C VAL A 28 14.67 3.83 0.49
N ASN A 29 15.02 5.07 0.85
CA ASN A 29 16.20 5.34 1.68
C ASN A 29 16.07 4.70 3.06
N LEU A 30 14.87 4.76 3.65
CA LEU A 30 14.57 4.09 4.92
C LEU A 30 14.72 2.57 4.78
N GLN A 31 14.09 1.99 3.76
CA GLN A 31 13.99 0.54 3.60
C GLN A 31 15.32 -0.13 3.26
N PHE A 32 16.06 0.42 2.29
CA PHE A 32 17.26 -0.21 1.75
C PHE A 32 18.54 0.27 2.44
N LYS A 33 18.43 1.24 3.36
CA LYS A 33 19.55 1.84 4.10
C LYS A 33 20.67 2.28 3.15
N THR A 34 20.30 2.78 1.96
CA THR A 34 21.26 3.11 0.91
C THR A 34 21.88 4.48 1.13
N TYR A 35 23.21 4.53 1.05
CA TYR A 35 23.99 5.77 1.06
C TYR A 35 24.11 6.38 -0.34
N ASP A 36 23.76 5.61 -1.38
CA ASP A 36 23.77 6.07 -2.77
C ASP A 36 22.45 6.80 -3.08
N MET A 37 22.49 8.11 -2.87
CA MET A 37 21.38 9.02 -3.15
C MET A 37 21.27 9.39 -4.64
N CYS A 38 22.11 8.82 -5.50
CA CYS A 38 22.16 9.14 -6.93
C CYS A 38 21.56 8.03 -7.79
N PHE A 39 21.70 6.77 -7.38
CA PHE A 39 21.29 5.62 -8.16
C PHE A 39 20.26 4.75 -7.45
N LEU A 40 19.55 3.94 -8.23
CA LEU A 40 18.63 2.90 -7.77
C LEU A 40 18.98 1.58 -8.42
N SER A 41 19.01 0.52 -7.62
CA SER A 41 18.94 -0.85 -8.09
C SER A 41 17.55 -1.18 -8.66
N TYR A 42 17.46 -2.31 -9.39
CA TYR A 42 16.18 -2.79 -9.89
C TYR A 42 15.13 -3.00 -8.79
N LEU A 43 15.54 -3.52 -7.63
CA LEU A 43 14.63 -3.76 -6.53
C LEU A 43 14.09 -2.46 -5.92
N GLU A 44 14.94 -1.43 -5.81
CA GLU A 44 14.51 -0.09 -5.36
C GLU A 44 13.58 0.57 -6.39
N CYS A 45 13.84 0.41 -7.70
CA CYS A 45 12.91 0.87 -8.73
C CYS A 45 11.54 0.19 -8.59
N LEU A 46 11.50 -1.13 -8.43
CA LEU A 46 10.25 -1.88 -8.23
C LEU A 46 9.52 -1.42 -6.96
N PHE A 47 10.24 -1.16 -5.88
CA PHE A 47 9.66 -0.67 -4.64
C PHE A 47 8.95 0.67 -4.83
N VAL A 48 9.61 1.64 -5.48
CA VAL A 48 9.02 2.94 -5.80
C VAL A 48 7.79 2.76 -6.71
N THR A 49 7.91 1.93 -7.74
CA THR A 49 6.80 1.67 -8.66
C THR A 49 5.59 1.06 -7.95
N ASP A 50 5.79 0.05 -7.10
CA ASP A 50 4.71 -0.57 -6.31
C ASP A 50 4.08 0.44 -5.34
N TYR A 51 4.88 1.30 -4.69
CA TYR A 51 4.36 2.36 -3.82
C TYR A 51 3.50 3.37 -4.59
N LEU A 52 3.90 3.71 -5.81
CA LEU A 52 3.09 4.59 -6.64
C LEU A 52 1.81 3.88 -7.10
N PHE A 53 1.86 2.58 -7.38
CA PHE A 53 0.66 1.81 -7.64
C PHE A 53 -0.27 1.73 -6.44
N SER A 54 0.21 1.71 -5.20
CA SER A 54 -0.68 1.73 -4.02
C SER A 54 -1.45 3.05 -3.86
N ILE A 55 -0.99 4.11 -4.52
CA ILE A 55 -1.57 5.47 -4.46
C ILE A 55 -2.38 5.81 -5.72
N TYR A 56 -1.98 5.33 -6.89
CA TYR A 56 -2.59 5.68 -8.19
C TYR A 56 -3.37 4.50 -8.80
N GLU A 57 -4.48 4.82 -9.46
CA GLU A 57 -5.22 3.90 -10.31
C GLU A 57 -4.46 3.71 -11.62
N ALA A 58 -3.96 2.49 -11.81
CA ALA A 58 -3.41 2.02 -13.08
C ALA A 58 -4.11 0.71 -13.42
N ASP A 59 -4.62 0.59 -14.64
CA ASP A 59 -5.13 -0.68 -15.14
C ASP A 59 -3.99 -1.68 -15.37
N GLU A 60 -4.32 -2.94 -15.59
CA GLU A 60 -3.32 -4.00 -15.75
C GLU A 60 -2.40 -3.77 -16.96
N ILE A 61 -2.91 -3.19 -18.06
CA ILE A 61 -2.09 -2.90 -19.25
C ILE A 61 -1.06 -1.80 -18.94
N GLN A 62 -1.49 -0.75 -18.24
CA GLN A 62 -0.62 0.32 -17.78
C GLN A 62 0.44 -0.18 -16.81
N LYS A 63 0.04 -0.99 -15.81
CA LYS A 63 0.98 -1.60 -14.85
C LYS A 63 2.04 -2.43 -15.56
N GLN A 64 1.65 -3.32 -16.47
CA GLN A 64 2.59 -4.14 -17.22
C GLN A 64 3.54 -3.30 -18.07
N THR A 65 3.01 -2.29 -18.78
CA THR A 65 3.82 -1.37 -19.58
C THR A 65 4.86 -0.65 -18.72
N ILE A 66 4.49 -0.21 -17.52
CA ILE A 66 5.40 0.46 -16.59
C ILE A 66 6.47 -0.51 -16.09
N LEU A 67 6.08 -1.71 -15.66
CA LEU A 67 7.01 -2.73 -15.16
C LEU A 67 8.01 -3.20 -16.23
N GLU A 68 7.59 -3.34 -17.48
CA GLU A 68 8.47 -3.66 -18.61
C GLU A 68 9.49 -2.55 -18.87
N ASN A 69 9.07 -1.29 -18.78
CA ASN A 69 9.98 -0.15 -18.91
C ASN A 69 10.96 -0.05 -17.74
N VAL A 70 10.52 -0.27 -16.50
CA VAL A 70 11.41 -0.36 -15.33
C VAL A 70 12.46 -1.45 -15.54
N LYS A 71 12.04 -2.61 -16.04
CA LYS A 71 12.93 -3.73 -16.37
C LYS A 71 13.91 -3.38 -17.49
N SER A 72 13.49 -2.68 -18.54
CA SER A 72 14.38 -2.29 -19.64
C SER A 72 15.41 -1.23 -19.20
N MET A 73 14.98 -0.24 -18.40
CA MET A 73 15.86 0.79 -17.83
C MET A 73 16.96 0.19 -16.97
N THR A 74 16.67 -0.89 -16.25
CA THR A 74 17.61 -1.56 -15.34
C THR A 74 18.49 -2.58 -16.08
N LEU A 75 17.95 -3.39 -16.99
CA LEU A 75 18.73 -4.40 -17.73
C LEU A 75 19.68 -3.83 -18.81
N SER A 76 19.46 -2.60 -19.26
CA SER A 76 20.26 -1.99 -20.33
C SER A 76 21.74 -1.72 -19.96
N LYS A 77 22.13 -1.86 -18.68
CA LYS A 77 23.49 -1.55 -18.20
C LYS A 77 24.15 -2.78 -17.58
N LYS A 78 25.10 -3.38 -18.31
CA LYS A 78 25.89 -4.55 -17.87
C LYS A 78 26.52 -4.33 -16.47
N TYR A 79 26.27 -5.30 -15.58
CA TYR A 79 26.93 -5.60 -14.30
C TYR A 79 26.88 -4.58 -13.14
N SER A 80 26.25 -3.42 -13.31
CA SER A 80 25.75 -2.60 -12.19
C SER A 80 24.53 -1.83 -12.68
N ALA A 81 23.42 -2.55 -12.83
CA ALA A 81 22.12 -2.08 -13.33
C ALA A 81 21.51 -1.03 -12.40
N GLN A 82 22.12 0.14 -12.39
CA GLN A 82 21.78 1.28 -11.57
C GLN A 82 21.16 2.36 -12.46
N VAL A 83 19.93 2.73 -12.14
CA VAL A 83 19.19 3.81 -12.80
C VAL A 83 19.45 5.08 -12.02
N LYS A 84 19.72 6.20 -12.71
CA LYS A 84 19.83 7.49 -12.02
C LYS A 84 18.46 7.86 -11.45
N ARG A 85 18.41 8.28 -10.19
CA ARG A 85 17.17 8.66 -9.52
C ARG A 85 16.40 9.73 -10.28
N ASP A 86 17.08 10.75 -10.79
CA ASP A 86 16.43 11.83 -11.54
C ASP A 86 15.83 11.35 -12.87
N ASP A 87 16.52 10.47 -13.60
CA ASP A 87 15.98 9.86 -14.82
C ASP A 87 14.72 9.04 -14.50
N PHE A 88 14.74 8.32 -13.38
CA PHE A 88 13.60 7.53 -12.92
C PHE A 88 12.43 8.40 -12.46
N LYS A 89 12.69 9.49 -11.73
CA LYS A 89 11.69 10.49 -11.33
C LYS A 89 10.97 11.07 -12.55
N VAL A 90 11.72 11.48 -13.56
CA VAL A 90 11.17 12.04 -14.80
C VAL A 90 10.32 11.00 -15.52
N TYR A 91 10.82 9.76 -15.63
CA TYR A 91 10.04 8.65 -16.20
C TYR A 91 8.72 8.44 -15.46
N LEU A 92 8.75 8.32 -14.12
CA LEU A 92 7.56 8.09 -13.31
C LEU A 92 6.57 9.25 -13.39
N ALA A 93 7.04 10.49 -13.34
CA ALA A 93 6.19 11.67 -13.49
C ALA A 93 5.43 11.65 -14.83
N ASN A 94 6.08 11.20 -15.90
CA ASN A 94 5.44 11.04 -17.20
C ASN A 94 4.50 9.83 -17.25
N ALA A 95 4.92 8.68 -16.71
CA ALA A 95 4.13 7.45 -16.71
C ALA A 95 2.85 7.56 -15.88
N LEU A 96 2.90 8.33 -14.78
CA LEU A 96 1.77 8.61 -13.92
C LEU A 96 0.95 9.82 -14.37
N SER A 97 1.38 10.52 -15.42
CA SER A 97 0.68 11.70 -15.93
C SER A 97 -0.70 11.31 -16.43
N GLY A 98 -1.73 11.88 -15.82
CA GLY A 98 -3.13 11.58 -16.14
C GLY A 98 -3.70 10.34 -15.45
N LEU A 99 -2.90 9.61 -14.67
CA LEU A 99 -3.46 8.63 -13.74
C LEU A 99 -4.20 9.36 -12.62
N LYS A 100 -5.37 8.84 -12.28
CA LYS A 100 -6.09 9.31 -11.11
C LYS A 100 -5.40 8.73 -9.88
N LYS A 101 -5.31 9.52 -8.81
CA LYS A 101 -5.13 8.91 -7.49
C LYS A 101 -6.24 7.89 -7.31
N ARG A 102 -5.92 6.74 -6.73
CA ARG A 102 -6.94 5.78 -6.35
C ARG A 102 -8.02 6.56 -5.61
N GLU A 103 -9.26 6.39 -6.04
CA GLU A 103 -10.35 6.52 -5.11
C GLU A 103 -10.14 5.40 -4.09
N ASN A 104 -9.20 5.64 -3.17
CA ASN A 104 -9.18 4.97 -1.91
C ASN A 104 -10.52 5.38 -1.29
N ASN A 105 -11.58 4.62 -1.60
CA ASN A 105 -12.88 4.63 -0.95
C ASN A 105 -12.77 4.23 0.54
N ILE A 106 -11.56 4.31 1.08
CA ILE A 106 -11.23 4.65 2.45
C ILE A 106 -11.64 6.11 2.71
N VAL A 107 -12.92 6.40 2.49
CA VAL A 107 -13.54 7.62 3.01
C VAL A 107 -13.50 7.46 4.53
N ILE A 108 -13.10 8.49 5.28
CA ILE A 108 -13.01 8.38 6.75
C ILE A 108 -14.34 7.90 7.34
N GLU A 109 -15.45 8.30 6.73
CA GLU A 109 -16.80 7.85 7.06
C GLU A 109 -16.99 6.35 6.85
N ASP A 110 -16.46 5.77 5.76
CA ASP A 110 -16.52 4.33 5.49
C ASP A 110 -15.60 3.56 6.44
N LEU A 111 -14.41 4.09 6.73
CA LEU A 111 -13.56 3.55 7.79
C LEU A 111 -14.34 3.51 9.10
N LEU A 112 -14.76 4.66 9.62
CA LEU A 112 -15.47 4.74 10.91
C LEU A 112 -16.76 3.93 10.95
N LYS A 113 -17.43 3.76 9.81
CA LYS A 113 -18.65 2.97 9.69
C LYS A 113 -18.37 1.48 9.74
N TYR A 114 -17.43 0.97 8.93
CA TYR A 114 -17.21 -0.47 8.75
C TYR A 114 -16.06 -1.02 9.57
N ILE A 115 -15.11 -0.20 9.96
CA ILE A 115 -13.91 -0.51 10.74
C ILE A 115 -13.94 0.38 11.98
N ASP A 116 -14.31 -0.17 13.13
CA ASP A 116 -14.39 0.64 14.34
C ASP A 116 -13.04 1.30 14.69
N THR A 117 -13.10 2.44 15.39
CA THR A 117 -11.90 3.23 15.73
C THR A 117 -10.88 2.43 16.53
N GLN A 118 -11.30 1.43 17.29
CA GLN A 118 -10.37 0.60 18.04
C GLN A 118 -9.54 -0.26 17.09
N LEU A 119 -10.15 -0.90 16.10
CA LEU A 119 -9.43 -1.66 15.09
C LEU A 119 -8.49 -0.75 14.27
N ILE A 120 -8.92 0.47 13.91
CA ILE A 120 -8.05 1.45 13.25
C ILE A 120 -6.79 1.70 14.08
N MET A 121 -6.94 2.00 15.38
CA MET A 121 -5.80 2.22 16.27
C MET A 121 -4.91 0.99 16.43
N GLU A 122 -5.48 -0.22 16.42
CA GLU A 122 -4.70 -1.47 16.48
C GLU A 122 -3.86 -1.65 15.21
N ILE A 123 -4.43 -1.36 14.04
CA ILE A 123 -3.71 -1.43 12.76
C ILE A 123 -2.62 -0.36 12.70
N GLU A 124 -2.93 0.89 13.05
CA GLU A 124 -1.95 1.98 13.08
C GLU A 124 -0.78 1.66 14.01
N ARG A 125 -1.05 1.10 15.19
CA ARG A 125 0.01 0.67 16.12
C ARG A 125 0.90 -0.39 15.50
N TYR A 126 0.32 -1.39 14.82
CA TYR A 126 1.11 -2.42 14.15
C TYR A 126 2.06 -1.81 13.12
N TRP A 127 1.59 -0.88 12.28
CA TRP A 127 2.46 -0.20 11.30
C TRP A 127 3.51 0.69 11.94
N ASN A 128 3.16 1.39 13.04
CA ASN A 128 4.14 2.18 13.78
C ASN A 128 5.22 1.28 14.40
N ASP A 129 4.86 0.13 14.96
CA ASP A 129 5.81 -0.84 15.51
C ASP A 129 6.73 -1.39 14.40
N LEU A 130 6.20 -1.69 13.21
CA LEU A 130 7.01 -2.08 12.06
C LEU A 130 8.04 -1.01 11.67
N LYS A 131 7.60 0.25 11.63
CA LYS A 131 8.44 1.38 11.27
C LYS A 131 9.52 1.64 12.32
N GLU A 132 9.15 1.68 13.60
CA GLU A 132 10.06 2.02 14.69
C GLU A 132 11.05 0.90 15.02
N GLN A 133 10.62 -0.37 14.93
CA GLN A 133 11.45 -1.51 15.36
C GLN A 133 12.23 -2.15 14.22
N LYS A 134 11.70 -2.11 13.00
CA LYS A 134 12.27 -2.83 11.85
C LYS A 134 12.68 -1.92 10.69
N ASP A 135 12.41 -0.62 10.77
CA ASP A 135 12.59 0.35 9.68
C ASP A 135 11.84 -0.03 8.38
N ILE A 136 10.71 -0.76 8.48
CA ILE A 136 9.91 -1.19 7.32
C ILE A 136 8.56 -0.49 7.24
N THR A 137 8.08 -0.22 6.03
CA THR A 137 6.80 0.49 5.78
C THR A 137 5.82 -0.29 4.91
N PHE A 138 6.11 -1.57 4.67
CA PHE A 138 5.27 -2.52 3.95
C PHE A 138 5.32 -3.88 4.63
N ILE A 139 4.46 -4.79 4.18
CA ILE A 139 4.47 -6.20 4.55
C ILE A 139 4.46 -7.09 3.31
N SER A 140 4.84 -8.35 3.47
CA SER A 140 4.67 -9.37 2.44
C SER A 140 3.19 -9.74 2.25
N LYS A 141 2.87 -10.38 1.12
CA LYS A 141 1.52 -10.93 0.87
C LYS A 141 1.11 -11.94 1.96
N ASP A 142 2.05 -12.78 2.41
CA ASP A 142 1.79 -13.77 3.45
C ASP A 142 1.51 -13.12 4.81
N GLU A 143 2.29 -12.10 5.21
CA GLU A 143 2.02 -11.32 6.42
C GLU A 143 0.68 -10.59 6.32
N SER A 144 0.32 -10.08 5.14
CA SER A 144 -1.00 -9.48 4.90
C SER A 144 -2.12 -10.49 5.10
N ILE A 145 -2.00 -11.72 4.58
CA ILE A 145 -2.98 -12.80 4.79
C ILE A 145 -3.12 -13.11 6.27
N GLN A 146 -2.01 -13.28 6.99
CA GLN A 146 -2.02 -13.58 8.43
C GLN A 146 -2.72 -12.47 9.23
N LEU A 147 -2.41 -11.21 8.93
CA LEU A 147 -3.02 -10.08 9.62
C LEU A 147 -4.52 -9.94 9.31
N ILE A 148 -4.92 -10.16 8.06
CA ILE A 148 -6.34 -10.22 7.68
C ILE A 148 -7.04 -11.34 8.45
N GLN A 149 -6.47 -12.55 8.49
CA GLN A 149 -7.00 -13.68 9.26
C GLN A 149 -7.21 -13.34 10.73
N ASP A 150 -6.20 -12.74 11.37
CA ASP A 150 -6.30 -12.33 12.77
C ASP A 150 -7.40 -11.28 13.01
N ILE A 151 -7.61 -10.35 12.07
CA ILE A 151 -8.66 -9.32 12.18
C ILE A 151 -10.05 -9.93 11.97
N ILE A 152 -10.27 -10.67 10.89
CA ILE A 152 -11.60 -11.22 10.58
C ILE A 152 -12.07 -12.22 11.64
N GLN A 153 -11.14 -12.94 12.28
CA GLN A 153 -11.45 -13.82 13.41
C GLN A 153 -12.04 -13.07 14.61
N LYS A 154 -11.65 -11.81 14.85
CA LYS A 154 -12.25 -10.97 15.91
C LYS A 154 -13.72 -10.66 15.64
N TYR A 155 -14.19 -10.83 14.40
CA TYR A 155 -15.59 -10.73 13.99
C TYR A 155 -16.27 -12.09 13.75
N ARG A 156 -15.62 -13.20 14.14
CA ARG A 156 -16.07 -14.58 13.90
C ARG A 156 -16.37 -14.87 12.42
N ILE A 157 -15.51 -14.38 11.54
CA ILE A 157 -15.57 -14.67 10.11
C ILE A 157 -14.49 -15.71 9.82
N ASP A 158 -14.88 -16.80 9.15
CA ASP A 158 -13.97 -17.82 8.68
C ASP A 158 -13.21 -17.31 7.45
N TYR A 159 -11.91 -17.58 7.38
CA TYR A 159 -11.07 -17.13 6.26
C TYR A 159 -11.54 -17.71 4.91
N SER A 160 -12.12 -18.91 4.90
CA SER A 160 -12.67 -19.52 3.68
C SER A 160 -13.78 -18.70 3.02
N LEU A 161 -14.42 -17.78 3.75
CA LEU A 161 -15.45 -16.89 3.22
C LEU A 161 -14.88 -15.65 2.52
N VAL A 162 -13.59 -15.35 2.73
CA VAL A 162 -12.92 -14.15 2.19
C VAL A 162 -11.68 -14.49 1.37
N CYS A 163 -11.25 -15.76 1.33
CA CYS A 163 -9.97 -16.14 0.74
C CYS A 163 -9.86 -15.77 -0.74
N GLU A 164 -10.92 -16.01 -1.52
CA GLU A 164 -10.96 -15.65 -2.94
C GLU A 164 -10.80 -14.13 -3.15
N LEU A 165 -11.49 -13.31 -2.35
CA LEU A 165 -11.33 -11.86 -2.41
C LEU A 165 -9.90 -11.45 -2.05
N VAL A 166 -9.36 -11.99 -0.96
CA VAL A 166 -8.00 -11.65 -0.51
C VAL A 166 -6.96 -12.06 -1.57
N GLU A 167 -7.08 -13.26 -2.14
CA GLU A 167 -6.18 -13.76 -3.17
C GLU A 167 -6.24 -12.91 -4.44
N ASN A 168 -7.43 -12.57 -4.91
CA ASN A 168 -7.61 -11.72 -6.10
C ASN A 168 -7.00 -10.32 -5.90
N GLU A 169 -7.24 -9.70 -4.75
CA GLU A 169 -6.70 -8.37 -4.45
C GLU A 169 -5.18 -8.40 -4.30
N LEU A 170 -4.63 -9.44 -3.66
CA LEU A 170 -3.19 -9.61 -3.52
C LEU A 170 -2.52 -10.00 -4.85
N GLU A 171 -3.20 -10.67 -5.78
CA GLU A 171 -2.68 -10.94 -7.13
C GLU A 171 -2.49 -9.66 -7.93
N ALA A 172 -3.41 -8.70 -7.80
CA ALA A 172 -3.33 -7.39 -8.44
C ALA A 172 -2.20 -6.50 -7.90
N ILE A 173 -1.64 -6.84 -6.74
CA ILE A 173 -0.45 -6.21 -6.16
C ILE A 173 0.77 -6.94 -6.71
N HIS A 174 1.72 -6.19 -7.28
CA HIS A 174 2.89 -6.80 -7.89
C HIS A 174 3.80 -7.50 -6.86
N LYS A 175 4.33 -6.78 -5.86
CA LYS A 175 5.26 -7.36 -4.88
C LYS A 175 5.04 -6.93 -3.44
N PHE A 176 4.92 -5.64 -3.18
CA PHE A 176 4.89 -5.10 -1.81
C PHE A 176 3.48 -4.66 -1.42
N VAL A 177 3.01 -5.05 -0.23
CA VAL A 177 1.71 -4.61 0.29
C VAL A 177 1.92 -3.43 1.23
N PHE A 178 1.46 -2.26 0.83
CA PHE A 178 1.52 -1.05 1.65
C PHE A 178 0.27 -0.90 2.53
N PHE A 179 0.30 0.06 3.45
CA PHE A 179 -0.81 0.33 4.38
C PHE A 179 -2.12 0.59 3.63
N GLU A 180 -2.07 1.39 2.57
CA GLU A 180 -3.22 1.76 1.75
C GLU A 180 -3.84 0.55 1.06
N ASP A 181 -3.01 -0.36 0.52
CA ASP A 181 -3.47 -1.61 -0.08
C ASP A 181 -4.14 -2.51 0.97
N PHE A 182 -3.48 -2.69 2.11
CA PHE A 182 -4.00 -3.52 3.20
C PHE A 182 -5.36 -3.01 3.71
N ILE A 183 -5.47 -1.70 3.99
CA ILE A 183 -6.73 -1.10 4.45
C ILE A 183 -7.80 -1.22 3.37
N SER A 184 -7.46 -1.05 2.10
CA SER A 184 -8.40 -1.20 0.99
C SER A 184 -8.99 -2.62 0.95
N ILE A 185 -8.15 -3.65 1.05
CA ILE A 185 -8.58 -5.06 1.11
C ILE A 185 -9.49 -5.27 2.33
N LEU A 186 -9.06 -4.82 3.51
CA LEU A 186 -9.82 -4.98 4.74
C LEU A 186 -11.18 -4.28 4.66
N LEU A 187 -11.25 -3.09 4.06
CA LEU A 187 -12.49 -2.34 3.91
C LEU A 187 -13.46 -3.03 2.94
N LYS A 188 -12.97 -3.64 1.86
CA LYS A 188 -13.79 -4.47 0.97
C LYS A 188 -14.42 -5.64 1.73
N ILE A 189 -13.63 -6.38 2.51
CA ILE A 189 -14.11 -7.44 3.39
C ILE A 189 -15.14 -6.91 4.39
N ALA A 190 -14.84 -5.77 5.03
CA ALA A 190 -15.70 -5.18 6.05
C ALA A 190 -17.06 -4.74 5.50
N LYS A 191 -17.09 -4.24 4.26
CA LYS A 191 -18.31 -3.89 3.52
C LYS A 191 -19.11 -5.14 3.17
N GLU A 192 -18.48 -6.15 2.57
CA GLU A 192 -19.14 -7.39 2.14
C GLU A 192 -19.73 -8.17 3.32
N HIS A 193 -18.98 -8.30 4.41
CA HIS A 193 -19.41 -9.04 5.60
C HIS A 193 -20.06 -8.18 6.69
N ASN A 194 -20.33 -6.91 6.39
CA ASN A 194 -21.04 -5.97 7.27
C ASN A 194 -20.46 -5.92 8.69
N PHE A 195 -19.15 -5.65 8.83
CA PHE A 195 -18.46 -5.62 10.13
C PHE A 195 -19.19 -4.76 11.17
N TYR A 196 -19.77 -3.63 10.77
CA TYR A 196 -20.55 -2.74 11.65
C TYR A 196 -21.74 -3.40 12.37
N LYS A 197 -22.27 -4.51 11.84
CA LYS A 197 -23.35 -5.29 12.48
C LYS A 197 -22.81 -6.40 13.38
N LYS A 198 -21.50 -6.69 13.33
CA LYS A 198 -20.86 -7.78 14.05
C LYS A 198 -20.19 -7.24 15.31
N LYS A 199 -20.25 -8.01 16.39
CA LYS A 199 -19.60 -7.64 17.65
C LYS A 199 -18.10 -7.89 17.54
N TYR A 200 -17.30 -6.83 17.64
CA TYR A 200 -15.85 -6.93 17.78
C TYR A 200 -15.49 -7.64 19.09
N ILE A 201 -14.72 -8.73 18.99
CA ILE A 201 -14.23 -9.47 20.15
C ILE A 201 -12.81 -9.01 20.43
N LYS A 202 -12.65 -8.28 21.55
CA LYS A 202 -11.31 -8.02 22.09
C LYS A 202 -10.75 -9.38 22.53
N ARG A 203 -9.59 -9.79 22.02
CA ARG A 203 -8.83 -10.86 22.69
C ARG A 203 -8.56 -10.35 24.11
N HIS A 204 -9.25 -10.92 25.11
CA HIS A 204 -8.82 -10.77 26.50
C HIS A 204 -7.41 -11.36 26.58
N LYS A 205 -6.45 -10.60 27.09
CA LYS A 205 -5.21 -11.18 27.62
C LYS A 205 -5.64 -12.30 28.56
N GLN A 206 -5.28 -13.53 28.20
CA GLN A 206 -5.27 -14.75 29.01
C GLN A 206 -6.17 -14.71 30.25
N ASP A 207 -7.29 -15.45 30.18
CA ASP A 207 -7.85 -16.09 31.36
C ASP A 207 -6.77 -17.02 31.96
N CYS A 208 -5.92 -16.49 32.84
CA CYS A 208 -5.19 -17.28 33.81
C CYS A 208 -6.21 -17.75 34.85
N GLY A 209 -6.99 -18.76 34.46
CA GLY A 209 -7.74 -19.60 35.39
C GLY A 209 -6.75 -20.40 36.25
N CYS A 210 -6.25 -19.79 37.32
CA CYS A 210 -5.80 -20.50 38.50
C CYS A 210 -6.83 -20.25 39.60
N GLN A 211 -8.00 -20.88 39.47
CA GLN A 211 -8.70 -21.35 40.66
C GLN A 211 -8.04 -22.68 41.02
N ILE A 212 -7.16 -22.65 42.01
CA ILE A 212 -6.80 -23.84 42.79
C ILE A 212 -7.16 -23.50 44.23
N PHE A 213 -7.92 -24.43 44.82
CA PHE A 213 -8.53 -24.47 46.15
C PHE A 213 -7.70 -23.87 47.28
#